data_AF-A0A4Y9FPN4-F1
#
_entry.id   AF-A0A4Y9FPN4-F1
#
_cell.length_a   1.000
_cell.length_b   1.000
_cell.length_c   1.000
_cell.angle_alpha   90.00
_cell.angle_beta   90.00
_cell.angle_gamma   90.00
#
_symmetry.space_group_name_H-M   'P 1'
#
loop_
_entity.id
_entity.type
_entity.pdbx_description
1 polymer ?
#
loop_
_entity_poly.entity_id
_entity_poly.type
_entity_poly.pdbx_seq_one_letter_code
_entity_poly.pdbx_strand_id
1 'polypeptide(L)' 'MKKYNLPTIKPHGFRHTHISLLFEAGASLKEVQERVGHEDIKTTMNIYTHVTENIKEKTAEKFAQFLGS' A
#
# COMPACT_ATOMS: atom_id res chain seq x y z
N MET A 1 8.43 6.91 25.25
CA MET A 1 8.77 7.62 24.00
C MET A 1 10.08 8.42 24.11
N LYS A 2 10.24 9.40 25.03
CA LYS A 2 11.49 10.20 25.18
C LYS A 2 12.76 9.44 25.63
N LYS A 3 12.63 8.26 26.26
CA LYS A 3 13.76 7.46 26.77
C LYS A 3 14.57 6.74 25.68
N TYR A 4 14.02 6.56 24.48
CA TYR A 4 14.63 5.78 23.39
C TYR A 4 14.74 6.53 22.06
N ASN A 5 14.53 7.86 22.05
CA ASN A 5 14.57 8.70 20.85
C ASN A 5 13.76 8.16 19.65
N LEU A 6 12.65 7.46 19.93
CA LEU A 6 11.82 6.87 18.89
C LEU A 6 10.92 7.95 18.27
N PRO A 7 10.79 7.97 16.92
CA PRO A 7 9.89 8.91 16.26
C PRO A 7 8.46 8.69 16.76
N THR A 8 7.72 9.79 16.95
CA THR A 8 6.32 9.73 17.36
C THR A 8 5.50 9.09 16.25
N ILE A 9 5.22 7.79 16.36
CA ILE A 9 4.36 7.10 15.40
C ILE A 9 2.93 7.55 15.68
N LYS A 10 2.39 8.37 14.78
CA LYS A 10 0.97 8.74 14.81
C LYS A 10 0.12 7.50 14.46
N PRO A 11 -1.11 7.36 14.98
CA PRO A 11 -2.02 6.27 14.59
C PRO A 11 -2.19 6.15 13.07
N HIS A 12 -2.16 7.27 12.34
CA HIS A 12 -2.17 7.29 10.87
C HIS A 12 -0.98 6.55 10.24
N GLY A 13 0.21 6.56 10.85
CA GLY A 13 1.37 5.83 10.34
C GLY A 13 1.15 4.32 10.32
N PHE A 14 0.53 3.78 11.38
CA PHE A 14 0.16 2.37 11.42
C PHE A 14 -0.90 2.02 10.36
N ARG A 15 -1.90 2.90 10.16
CA ARG A 15 -2.93 2.68 9.14
C ARG A 15 -2.34 2.68 7.72
N HIS A 16 -1.42 3.61 7.44
CA HIS A 16 -0.69 3.65 6.17
C HIS A 16 0.07 2.35 5.93
N THR A 17 0.90 1.92 6.88
CA THR A 17 1.65 0.66 6.76
C THR A 17 0.73 -0.54 6.59
N HIS A 18 -0.39 -0.59 7.32
CA HIS A 18 -1.37 -1.67 7.18
C HIS A 18 -1.98 -1.74 5.78
N ILE A 19 -2.40 -0.59 5.23
CA ILE A 19 -2.98 -0.51 3.88
C ILE A 19 -1.95 -0.89 2.81
N SER A 20 -0.71 -0.39 2.92
CA SER A 20 0.37 -0.75 2.00
C SER A 20 0.61 -2.26 1.97
N LEU A 21 0.68 -2.91 3.14
CA LEU A 21 0.88 -4.37 3.24
C LEU A 21 -0.30 -5.16 2.64
N LEU A 22 -1.54 -4.69 2.81
CA LEU A 22 -2.70 -5.35 2.20
C LEU A 22 -2.63 -5.31 0.67
N PHE A 23 -2.25 -4.17 0.10
CA PHE A 23 -2.09 -4.06 -1.36
C PHE A 23 -0.91 -4.87 -1.88
N GLU A 24 0.22 -4.89 -1.16
CA GLU A 24 1.34 -5.77 -1.51
C GLU A 24 0.99 -7.26 -1.44
N ALA A 25 0.10 -7.64 -0.52
CA ALA A 25 -0.46 -8.99 -0.43
C ALA A 25 -1.48 -9.31 -1.53
N GLY A 26 -1.81 -8.35 -2.40
CA GLY A 26 -2.74 -8.55 -3.53
C GLY A 26 -4.22 -8.32 -3.18
N ALA A 27 -4.53 -7.72 -2.03
CA ALA A 27 -5.91 -7.36 -1.71
C ALA A 27 -6.44 -6.31 -2.69
N SER A 28 -7.71 -6.44 -3.09
CA SER A 28 -8.39 -5.46 -3.92
C SER A 28 -8.72 -4.19 -3.13
N LEU A 29 -8.91 -3.08 -3.84
CA LEU A 29 -9.32 -1.81 -3.25
C LEU A 29 -10.57 -1.95 -2.36
N LYS A 30 -11.54 -2.75 -2.79
CA LYS A 30 -12.79 -2.96 -2.06
C LYS A 30 -12.57 -3.70 -0.73
N GLU A 31 -11.76 -4.76 -0.74
CA GLU A 31 -11.42 -5.51 0.48
C GLU A 31 -10.67 -4.64 1.49
N VAL A 32 -9.76 -3.79 1.00
CA VAL A 32 -9.04 -2.84 1.86
C VAL A 32 -10.00 -1.80 2.44
N GLN A 33 -10.89 -1.23 1.63
CA GLN A 33 -11.88 -0.24 2.07
C GLN A 33 -12.84 -0.80 3.13
N GLU A 34 -13.35 -2.02 2.94
CA GLU A 34 -14.22 -2.68 3.92
C GLU A 34 -13.47 -2.95 5.23
N ARG A 35 -12.17 -3.26 5.16
CA ARG A 35 -11.34 -3.55 6.34
C ARG A 35 -10.95 -2.32 7.15
N VAL A 36 -10.62 -1.20 6.49
CA VAL A 36 -10.17 0.03 7.17
C VAL A 36 -11.30 1.00 7.45
N GLY A 37 -12.47 0.82 6.84
CA GLY A 37 -13.64 1.67 6.99
C GLY A 37 -13.65 2.89 6.06
N HIS A 38 -14.85 3.44 5.83
CA HIS A 38 -15.08 4.52 4.86
C HIS A 38 -14.51 5.89 5.24
N GLU A 39 -14.15 6.11 6.51
CA GLU A 39 -13.61 7.39 6.97
C GLU A 39 -12.24 7.71 6.36
N ASP A 40 -11.50 6.70 5.88
CA ASP A 40 -10.11 6.85 5.43
C ASP A 40 -9.92 6.53 3.93
N ILE A 41 -10.97 6.80 3.14
CA ILE A 41 -10.98 6.52 1.69
C ILE A 41 -9.88 7.27 0.94
N LYS A 42 -9.57 8.51 1.37
CA LYS A 42 -8.56 9.36 0.73
C LYS A 42 -7.16 8.79 0.90
N THR A 43 -6.82 8.34 2.11
CA THR A 43 -5.54 7.68 2.37
C THR A 43 -5.43 6.36 1.62
N THR A 44 -6.51 5.57 1.64
CA THR A 44 -6.58 4.30 0.92
C THR A 44 -6.33 4.48 -0.58
N MET A 45 -6.97 5.47 -1.20
CA MET A 45 -6.79 5.78 -2.62
C MET A 45 -5.39 6.27 -2.94
N ASN A 46 -4.81 7.15 -2.11
CA ASN A 46 -3.44 7.64 -2.33
C ASN A 46 -2.42 6.50 -2.31
N ILE A 47 -2.54 5.56 -1.36
CA ILE A 47 -1.65 4.40 -1.27
C ILE A 47 -1.91 3.44 -2.44
N TYR A 48 -3.18 3.18 -2.77
CA TYR A 48 -3.56 2.33 -3.89
C TYR A 48 -2.94 2.80 -5.21
N THR A 49 -3.05 4.10 -5.52
CA THR A 49 -2.45 4.66 -6.75
C THR A 49 -0.96 4.40 -6.80
N HIS A 50 -0.24 4.70 -5.72
CA HIS A 50 1.21 4.52 -5.67
C HIS A 50 1.64 3.05 -5.81
N VAL A 51 0.98 2.12 -5.12
CA VAL A 51 1.27 0.69 -5.22
C VAL A 51 0.92 0.16 -6.61
N THR A 52 -0.18 0.62 -7.20
CA THR A 52 -0.61 0.20 -8.54
C THR A 52 0.36 0.64 -9.63
N GLU A 53 0.93 1.85 -9.55
CA GLU A 53 1.97 2.32 -10.47
C GLU A 53 3.19 1.40 -10.42
N ASN A 54 3.65 1.03 -9.22
CA ASN A 54 4.77 0.12 -9.04
C ASN A 54 4.47 -1.30 -9.57
N ILE A 55 3.25 -1.80 -9.36
CA ILE A 55 2.80 -3.10 -9.88
C ILE A 55 2.76 -3.07 -11.42
N LYS A 56 2.29 -1.98 -12.03
CA LYS A 56 2.26 -1.83 -13.49
C LYS A 56 3.66 -1.91 -14.09
N GLU A 57 4.63 -1.19 -13.53
CA GLU A 57 6.03 -1.23 -13.98
C GLU A 57 6.59 -2.65 -13.87
N LYS A 58 6.46 -3.29 -12.70
CA LYS A 58 6.90 -4.67 -12.49
C LYS A 58 6.22 -5.67 -13.43
N THR A 59 4.95 -5.44 -13.77
CA THR A 59 4.21 -6.31 -14.69
C THR A 59 4.73 -6.15 -16.11
N ALA A 60 5.01 -4.92 -16.54
CA ALA A 60 5.60 -4.65 -17.85
C ALA A 60 7.00 -5.26 -17.97
N GLU A 61 7.84 -5.15 -16.93
CA GLU A 61 9.17 -5.79 -16.88
C GLU A 61 9.08 -7.31 -16.95
N LYS A 62 8.20 -7.94 -16.16
CA LYS A 62 7.97 -9.40 -16.22
C LYS A 62 7.51 -9.85 -17.60
N PHE A 63 6.64 -9.08 -18.24
CA PHE A 63 6.16 -9.39 -19.59
C PHE A 63 7.27 -9.24 -20.63
N ALA A 64 8.08 -8.19 -20.54
CA ALA A 64 9.25 -8.00 -21.41
C ALA A 64 10.27 -9.13 -21.24
N GLN A 65 10.52 -9.58 -20.00
CA GLN A 65 11.40 -10.71 -19.72
C GLN A 65 10.85 -12.01 -20.32
N PHE A 66 9.54 -12.27 -20.18
CA PHE A 66 8.89 -13.44 -20.77
C PHE A 66 9.00 -13.47 -22.30
N LEU A 67 8.85 -12.32 -22.98
CA LEU A 67 9.00 -12.22 -24.43
C LEU A 67 10.44 -12.28 -24.92
N GLY A 68 11.41 -11.92 -24.08
CA GLY A 68 12.85 -11.99 -24.38
C GLY A 68 13.51 -13.32 -24.02
N SER A 69 12.74 -14.30 -23.53
CA SER A 69 13.18 -15.65 -23.15
C SER A 69 12.98 -16.66 -24.28
#